data_AF-A0A6V7NUI2-F1
#
_entry.id   AF-A0A6V7NUI2-F1
#
_cell.length_a   1.000
_cell.length_b   1.000
_cell.length_c   1.000
_cell.angle_alpha   90.00
_cell.angle_beta   90.00
_cell.angle_gamma   90.00
#
_symmetry.space_group_name_H-M   'P 1'
#
loop_
_entity.id
_entity.type
_entity.pdbx_description
1 polymer ?
#
loop_
_entity_poly.entity_id
_entity_poly.type
_entity_poly.pdbx_seq_one_letter_code
_entity_poly.pdbx_strand_id
1 'polypeptide(L)'
;MDGKGKALLTLKPQILSLYDQWDGYKGEEEEEEDCNKRSKLPLFSMRRCSILQSSDEAEVFVKSPHSNSPTTPATFRIAGYFRGRCCKIYGSKGEEVARISPKMASKSVMLGDDVFSLVVQPGIDCEMVMAFVVIMDRICKKSYSPLMCS
;
A
#
# COMPACT_ATOMS: atom_id res chain seq x y z
N MET A 1 0.06 3.18 12.79
CA MET A 1 0.39 3.82 14.08
C MET A 1 1.49 3.00 14.72
N ASP A 2 2.28 3.59 15.60
CA ASP A 2 3.22 2.84 16.44
C ASP A 2 2.50 2.17 17.63
N GLY A 3 3.25 1.48 18.48
CA GLY A 3 2.71 0.83 19.69
C GLY A 3 2.17 1.80 20.76
N LYS A 4 2.43 3.10 20.63
CA LYS A 4 1.91 4.16 21.53
C LYS A 4 0.71 4.90 20.93
N GLY A 5 0.28 4.54 19.73
CA GLY A 5 -0.83 5.18 19.03
C GLY A 5 -0.43 6.38 18.16
N LYS A 6 0.86 6.73 18.08
CA LYS A 6 1.32 7.83 17.21
C LYS A 6 1.11 7.47 15.75
N ALA A 7 0.52 8.40 14.98
CA ALA A 7 0.37 8.24 13.54
C ALA A 7 1.75 8.29 12.85
N LEU A 8 2.09 7.24 12.09
CA LEU A 8 3.32 7.20 11.28
C LEU A 8 3.09 7.83 9.90
N LEU A 9 1.97 7.43 9.28
CA LEU A 9 1.49 7.90 7.98
C LEU A 9 -0.03 8.06 8.01
N THR A 10 -0.54 9.04 7.28
CA THR A 10 -1.97 9.26 7.04
C THR A 10 -2.28 8.94 5.58
N LEU A 11 -3.22 8.02 5.34
CA LEU A 11 -3.59 7.56 3.99
C LEU A 11 -4.96 8.11 3.62
N LYS A 12 -5.06 8.83 2.51
CA LYS A 12 -6.32 9.45 2.06
C LYS A 12 -6.70 8.94 0.67
N PRO A 13 -7.92 8.43 0.47
CA PRO A 13 -8.40 8.08 -0.86
C PRO A 13 -8.68 9.35 -1.66
N GLN A 14 -8.36 9.33 -2.95
CA GLN A 14 -8.82 10.35 -3.87
C GLN A 14 -10.25 10.03 -4.31
N ILE A 15 -11.19 10.84 -3.82
CA ILE A 15 -12.62 10.70 -4.11
C ILE A 15 -12.85 10.72 -5.63
N LEU A 16 -13.68 9.80 -6.13
CA LEU A 16 -14.01 9.62 -7.55
C LEU A 16 -12.82 9.30 -8.48
N SER A 17 -11.72 8.75 -7.94
CA SER A 17 -10.62 8.24 -8.77
C SER A 17 -11.00 6.92 -9.45
N LEU A 18 -10.91 6.89 -10.79
CA LEU A 18 -11.17 5.67 -11.58
C LEU A 18 -10.21 4.52 -11.23
N TYR A 19 -8.99 4.83 -10.79
CA TYR A 19 -7.94 3.86 -10.49
C TYR A 19 -7.80 3.55 -8.99
N ASP A 20 -8.81 3.91 -8.18
CA ASP A 20 -8.76 3.84 -6.72
C ASP A 20 -7.46 4.46 -6.16
N GLN A 21 -7.14 5.69 -6.57
CA GLN A 21 -5.92 6.36 -6.13
C GLN A 21 -5.97 6.72 -4.63
N TRP A 22 -4.84 6.54 -3.96
CA TRP A 22 -4.60 6.93 -2.56
C TRP A 22 -3.33 7.76 -2.45
N ASP A 23 -3.35 8.74 -1.56
CA ASP A 23 -2.20 9.58 -1.23
C ASP A 23 -1.75 9.30 0.21
N GLY A 24 -0.44 9.16 0.40
CA GLY A 24 0.20 8.98 1.70
C GLY A 24 0.88 10.26 2.18
N TYR A 25 0.55 10.70 3.39
CA TYR A 25 1.11 11.88 4.04
C TYR A 25 1.88 11.46 5.29
N LYS A 26 2.86 12.28 5.71
CA LYS A 26 3.51 12.08 7.01
C LYS A 26 2.44 12.16 8.11
N GLY A 27 2.51 11.25 9.08
CA GLY A 27 1.63 11.29 10.25
C GLY A 27 1.75 12.64 10.95
N GLU A 28 0.61 13.23 11.26
CA GLU A 28 0.54 14.49 12.00
C GLU A 28 0.65 14.16 13.48
N GLU A 29 1.50 14.89 14.21
CA GLU A 29 1.38 14.96 15.66
C GLU A 29 0.08 15.75 15.93
N GLU A 30 -0.65 15.37 16.98
CA GLU A 30 -1.79 16.13 17.48
C GLU A 30 -1.30 17.49 18.02
N GLU A 31 -0.76 18.34 17.16
CA GLU A 31 -0.51 19.74 17.48
C GLU A 31 -1.73 20.51 16.98
N GLU A 32 -2.44 21.01 17.99
CA GLU A 32 -3.64 21.83 17.98
C GLU A 32 -3.73 22.76 16.76
N GLU A 33 -4.90 22.72 16.12
CA GLU A 33 -5.58 23.82 15.43
C GLU A 33 -4.74 25.05 15.03
N ASP A 34 -3.70 24.90 14.19
CA ASP A 34 -3.18 26.04 13.45
C ASP A 34 -3.67 25.99 12.00
N CYS A 35 -4.53 26.96 11.69
CA CYS A 35 -5.27 27.12 10.44
C CYS A 35 -4.39 27.49 9.24
N ASN A 36 -3.07 27.32 9.35
CA ASN A 36 -2.13 27.51 8.25
C ASN A 36 -1.97 26.20 7.47
N LYS A 37 -3.01 25.89 6.68
CA LYS A 37 -3.04 24.86 5.62
C LYS A 37 -1.92 25.12 4.59
N ARG A 38 -0.65 24.94 4.95
CA ARG A 38 0.34 24.52 3.97
C ARG A 38 -0.11 23.14 3.55
N SER A 39 -0.56 23.02 2.31
CA SER A 39 -0.72 21.77 1.61
C SER A 39 0.54 20.92 1.81
N LYS A 40 0.54 20.08 2.85
CA LYS A 40 1.59 19.07 3.01
C LYS A 40 1.47 18.21 1.77
N LEU A 41 2.43 18.35 0.86
CA LEU A 41 2.50 17.53 -0.34
C LEU A 41 2.54 16.06 0.11
N PRO A 42 1.79 15.16 -0.54
CA PRO A 42 1.86 13.76 -0.17
C PRO A 42 3.27 13.24 -0.44
N LEU A 43 3.75 12.36 0.44
CA LEU A 43 5.03 11.67 0.30
C LEU A 43 5.01 10.73 -0.90
N PHE A 44 3.86 10.12 -1.17
CA PHE A 44 3.65 9.27 -2.32
C PHE A 44 2.18 9.24 -2.73
N SER A 45 1.95 8.84 -3.97
CA SER A 45 0.64 8.50 -4.52
C SER A 45 0.68 7.05 -5.01
N MET A 46 -0.39 6.30 -4.75
CA MET A 46 -0.53 4.90 -5.14
C MET A 46 -1.85 4.69 -5.84
N ARG A 47 -1.86 3.92 -6.92
CA ARG A 47 -3.08 3.62 -7.69
C ARG A 47 -3.01 2.24 -8.33
N ARG A 48 -4.15 1.70 -8.74
CA ARG A 48 -4.21 0.49 -9.58
C ARG A 48 -3.55 0.72 -10.93
N CYS A 49 -2.98 -0.34 -11.50
CA CYS A 49 -2.50 -0.32 -12.89
C CYS A 49 -3.66 -0.26 -13.90
N SER A 50 -4.83 -0.79 -13.57
CA SER A 50 -5.98 -0.91 -14.47
C SER A 50 -7.31 -0.76 -13.75
N ILE A 51 -8.31 -0.22 -14.46
CA ILE A 51 -9.69 -0.04 -13.99
C ILE A 51 -10.54 -1.29 -14.26
N LEU A 52 -10.23 -2.00 -15.35
CA LEU A 52 -11.13 -3.01 -15.96
C LEU A 52 -10.76 -4.46 -15.64
N GLN A 53 -9.53 -4.71 -15.19
CA GLN A 53 -9.06 -6.07 -14.86
C GLN A 53 -9.04 -6.24 -13.34
N SER A 54 -9.45 -7.42 -12.86
CA SER A 54 -9.30 -7.81 -11.44
C SER A 54 -7.84 -8.10 -11.07
N SER A 55 -6.89 -7.37 -11.66
CA SER A 55 -5.50 -7.51 -11.31
C SER A 55 -5.28 -6.81 -9.97
N ASP A 56 -4.64 -7.53 -9.04
CA ASP A 56 -4.20 -6.97 -7.77
C ASP A 56 -2.84 -6.24 -7.96
N GLU A 57 -2.70 -5.52 -9.07
CA GLU A 57 -1.49 -4.77 -9.41
C GLU A 57 -1.65 -3.28 -9.16
N ALA A 58 -0.60 -2.66 -8.66
CA ALA A 58 -0.58 -1.24 -8.35
C ALA A 58 0.79 -0.60 -8.60
N GLU A 59 0.77 0.71 -8.85
CA GLU A 59 1.94 1.55 -9.02
C GLU A 59 2.01 2.57 -7.90
N VAL A 60 3.23 2.86 -7.45
CA VAL A 60 3.52 3.89 -6.45
C VAL A 60 4.47 4.92 -7.02
N PHE A 61 4.11 6.19 -6.85
CA PHE A 61 4.89 7.34 -7.27
C PHE A 61 5.32 8.11 -6.02
N VAL A 62 6.63 8.07 -5.70
CA VAL A 62 7.19 8.85 -4.60
C VAL A 62 7.40 10.29 -5.05
N LYS A 63 6.89 11.25 -4.28
CA LYS A 63 7.07 12.66 -4.60
C LYS A 63 8.39 13.14 -4.03
N SER A 64 9.27 13.62 -4.90
CA SER A 64 10.46 14.35 -4.48
C SER A 64 10.17 15.85 -4.51
N PRO A 65 10.49 16.61 -3.45
CA PRO A 65 10.29 18.06 -3.42
C PRO A 65 11.09 18.81 -4.51
N HIS A 66 12.05 18.15 -5.16
CA HIS A 66 12.90 18.72 -6.21
C HIS A 66 12.54 18.25 -7.63
N SER A 67 11.52 17.39 -7.79
CA SER A 67 11.15 16.83 -9.09
C SER A 67 9.71 17.24 -9.45
N ASN A 68 9.60 18.27 -10.29
CA ASN A 68 8.34 18.70 -10.90
C ASN A 68 8.14 18.08 -12.30
N SER A 69 8.83 16.98 -12.61
CA SER A 69 8.69 16.32 -13.91
C SER A 69 7.31 15.65 -14.02
N PRO A 70 6.51 15.96 -15.06
CA PRO A 70 5.19 15.34 -15.27
C PRO A 70 5.27 13.86 -15.67
N THR A 71 6.47 13.32 -15.93
CA THR A 71 6.72 11.94 -16.39
C THR A 71 7.69 11.20 -15.47
N THR A 72 7.47 11.27 -14.16
CA THR A 72 8.21 10.39 -13.23
C THR A 72 7.71 8.95 -13.38
N PRO A 73 8.58 7.98 -13.71
CA PRO A 73 8.19 6.57 -13.71
C PRO A 73 7.78 6.14 -12.30
N ALA A 74 6.95 5.10 -12.20
CA ALA A 74 6.59 4.52 -10.92
C ALA A 74 7.86 4.12 -10.16
N THR A 75 7.95 4.54 -8.90
CA THR A 75 9.07 4.22 -8.01
C THR A 75 8.97 2.77 -7.52
N PHE A 76 7.74 2.30 -7.32
CA PHE A 76 7.47 0.91 -6.98
C PHE A 76 6.33 0.35 -7.82
N ARG A 77 6.39 -0.96 -8.06
CA ARG A 77 5.31 -1.73 -8.66
C ARG A 77 4.98 -2.93 -7.79
N ILE A 78 3.69 -3.12 -7.53
CA ILE A 78 3.17 -4.27 -6.80
C ILE A 78 2.54 -5.20 -7.83
N ALA A 79 2.92 -6.47 -7.79
CA ALA A 79 2.41 -7.49 -8.70
C ALA A 79 2.09 -8.79 -7.98
N GLY A 80 1.18 -9.58 -8.56
CA GLY A 80 0.76 -10.88 -8.05
C GLY A 80 -0.72 -10.92 -7.67
N TYR A 81 -1.05 -11.82 -6.74
CA TYR A 81 -2.41 -12.05 -6.26
C TYR A 81 -2.51 -11.66 -4.79
N PHE A 82 -2.95 -10.42 -4.53
CA PHE A 82 -2.95 -9.84 -3.20
C PHE A 82 -4.00 -10.48 -2.28
N ARG A 83 -5.16 -10.85 -2.84
CA ARG A 83 -6.22 -11.52 -2.05
C ARG A 83 -5.76 -12.87 -1.47
N GLY A 84 -4.88 -13.58 -2.18
CA GLY A 84 -4.24 -14.80 -1.70
C GLY A 84 -2.86 -14.56 -1.09
N ARG A 85 -2.54 -13.30 -0.75
CA ARG A 85 -1.28 -12.88 -0.11
C ARG A 85 -0.02 -13.34 -0.86
N CYS A 86 -0.10 -13.49 -2.18
CA CYS A 86 1.00 -13.91 -3.05
C CYS A 86 1.46 -12.73 -3.91
N CYS A 87 2.11 -11.76 -3.28
CA CYS A 87 2.52 -10.52 -3.94
C CYS A 87 4.00 -10.23 -3.75
N LYS A 88 4.55 -9.52 -4.74
CA LYS A 88 5.89 -8.96 -4.71
C LYS A 88 5.83 -7.47 -4.97
N ILE A 89 6.72 -6.75 -4.31
CA ILE A 89 6.91 -5.32 -4.50
C ILE A 89 8.28 -5.15 -5.15
N TYR A 90 8.28 -4.45 -6.27
CA TYR A 90 9.45 -4.19 -7.07
C TYR A 90 9.83 -2.72 -6.97
N GLY A 91 11.13 -2.44 -6.88
CA GLY A 91 11.68 -1.09 -6.99
C GLY A 91 11.73 -0.59 -8.44
N SER A 92 12.26 0.61 -8.62
CA SER A 92 12.31 1.28 -9.93
C SER A 92 13.26 0.61 -10.93
N LYS A 93 14.20 -0.23 -10.46
CA LYS A 93 15.10 -1.02 -11.31
C LYS A 93 14.59 -2.44 -11.56
N GLY A 94 13.36 -2.75 -11.10
CA GLY A 94 12.76 -4.07 -11.24
C GLY A 94 13.25 -5.11 -10.23
N GLU A 95 14.02 -4.69 -9.23
CA GLU A 95 14.48 -5.52 -8.12
C GLU A 95 13.36 -5.80 -7.11
N GLU A 96 13.31 -7.00 -6.56
CA GLU A 96 12.34 -7.33 -5.49
C GLU A 96 12.76 -6.64 -4.19
N VAL A 97 11.96 -5.70 -3.71
CA VAL A 97 12.22 -4.92 -2.48
C VAL A 97 11.41 -5.41 -1.28
N ALA A 98 10.28 -6.06 -1.52
CA ALA A 98 9.51 -6.72 -0.49
C ALA A 98 8.65 -7.85 -1.06
N ARG A 99 8.27 -8.79 -0.20
CA ARG A 99 7.41 -9.93 -0.54
C ARG A 99 6.33 -10.12 0.51
N ILE A 100 5.13 -10.39 0.02
CA ILE A 100 3.98 -10.82 0.80
C ILE A 100 3.76 -12.30 0.49
N SER A 101 3.68 -13.13 1.53
CA SER A 101 3.33 -14.54 1.42
C SER A 101 2.30 -14.93 2.48
N PRO A 102 1.42 -15.91 2.21
CA PRO A 102 0.55 -16.46 3.24
C PRO A 102 1.35 -16.96 4.44
N LYS A 103 0.81 -16.81 5.65
CA LYS A 103 1.47 -17.36 6.84
C LYS A 103 1.04 -18.82 7.03
N MET A 104 2.01 -19.70 7.10
CA MET A 104 1.80 -21.13 7.34
C MET A 104 1.95 -21.43 8.83
N ALA A 105 0.96 -22.08 9.44
CA ALA A 105 1.06 -22.62 10.80
C ALA A 105 1.87 -23.94 10.81
N SER A 106 1.78 -24.70 9.72
CA SER A 106 2.53 -25.94 9.49
C SER A 106 2.73 -26.14 7.98
N LYS A 107 3.38 -27.23 7.55
CA LYS A 107 3.67 -27.48 6.12
C LYS A 107 2.44 -27.48 5.20
N SER A 108 1.24 -27.75 5.74
CA SER A 108 0.00 -27.83 4.97
C SER A 108 -1.13 -26.93 5.47
N VAL A 109 -0.96 -26.28 6.63
CA VAL A 109 -2.01 -25.46 7.23
C VAL A 109 -1.67 -23.99 7.05
N MET A 110 -2.40 -23.32 6.15
CA MET A 110 -2.41 -21.87 6.04
C MET A 110 -3.23 -21.28 7.19
N LEU A 111 -2.76 -20.17 7.76
CA LEU A 111 -3.59 -19.33 8.61
C LEU A 111 -4.60 -18.57 7.75
N GLY A 112 -5.55 -17.88 8.40
CA GLY A 112 -6.53 -17.06 7.71
C GLY A 112 -5.88 -16.03 6.77
N ASP A 113 -6.63 -15.58 5.76
CA ASP A 113 -6.12 -14.65 4.74
C ASP A 113 -5.78 -13.24 5.29
N ASP A 114 -6.13 -12.97 6.55
CA ASP A 114 -5.74 -11.81 7.33
C ASP A 114 -4.36 -11.96 7.99
N VAL A 115 -3.80 -13.17 8.02
CA VAL A 115 -2.48 -13.47 8.57
C VAL A 115 -1.48 -13.81 7.47
N PHE A 116 -0.50 -12.95 7.29
CA PHE A 116 0.53 -13.10 6.27
C PHE A 116 1.92 -12.75 6.79
N SER A 117 2.94 -13.12 6.02
CA SER A 117 4.32 -12.70 6.23
C SER A 117 4.65 -11.59 5.25
N LEU A 118 5.22 -10.50 5.77
CA LEU A 118 5.80 -9.43 4.96
C LEU A 118 7.31 -9.43 5.22
N VAL A 119 8.09 -9.68 4.17
CA VAL A 119 9.55 -9.63 4.20
C VAL A 119 9.99 -8.41 3.41
N VAL A 120 10.68 -7.48 4.07
CA VAL A 120 11.18 -6.23 3.48
C VAL A 120 12.70 -6.31 3.37
N GLN A 121 13.26 -5.98 2.21
CA GLN A 121 14.70 -5.98 2.01
C GLN A 121 15.39 -4.88 2.82
N PRO A 122 16.65 -5.07 3.25
CA PRO A 122 17.40 -4.04 3.96
C PRO A 122 17.48 -2.72 3.18
N GLY A 123 17.37 -1.59 3.89
CA GLY A 123 17.45 -0.25 3.30
C GLY A 123 16.13 0.28 2.71
N ILE A 124 15.05 -0.49 2.78
CA ILE A 124 13.71 -0.08 2.34
C ILE A 124 12.88 0.37 3.55
N ASP A 125 12.12 1.46 3.39
CA ASP A 125 11.26 2.01 4.44
C ASP A 125 10.07 1.07 4.73
N CYS A 126 10.10 0.43 5.91
CA CYS A 126 9.06 -0.48 6.37
C CYS A 126 7.70 0.22 6.60
N GLU A 127 7.68 1.48 7.04
CA GLU A 127 6.42 2.23 7.26
C GLU A 127 5.71 2.43 5.92
N MET A 128 6.47 2.80 4.90
CA MET A 128 5.98 3.02 3.55
C MET A 128 5.49 1.72 2.91
N VAL A 129 6.26 0.62 3.02
CA VAL A 129 5.85 -0.69 2.52
C VAL A 129 4.57 -1.16 3.20
N MET A 130 4.45 -0.99 4.52
CA MET A 130 3.22 -1.33 5.23
C MET A 130 2.03 -0.47 4.77
N ALA A 131 2.24 0.81 4.46
CA ALA A 131 1.20 1.65 3.89
C ALA A 131 0.69 1.12 2.54
N PHE A 132 1.58 0.57 1.69
CA PHE A 132 1.16 -0.07 0.44
C PHE A 132 0.23 -1.25 0.70
N VAL A 133 0.57 -2.11 1.66
CA VAL A 133 -0.25 -3.26 2.04
C VAL A 133 -1.64 -2.80 2.49
N VAL A 134 -1.71 -1.76 3.33
CA VAL A 134 -2.98 -1.20 3.82
C VAL A 134 -3.82 -0.64 2.66
N ILE A 135 -3.21 0.05 1.69
CA ILE A 135 -3.91 0.56 0.51
C ILE A 135 -4.42 -0.61 -0.35
N MET A 136 -3.58 -1.63 -0.56
CA MET A 136 -3.97 -2.84 -1.29
C MET A 136 -5.18 -3.52 -0.65
N ASP A 137 -5.24 -3.65 0.68
CA ASP A 137 -6.42 -4.19 1.39
C ASP A 137 -7.69 -3.35 1.14
N ARG A 138 -7.54 -2.02 0.97
CA ARG A 138 -8.67 -1.12 0.71
C ARG A 138 -9.17 -1.18 -0.73
N ILE A 139 -8.30 -1.38 -1.71
CA ILE A 139 -8.68 -1.40 -3.13
C ILE A 139 -9.04 -2.83 -3.57
N CYS A 140 -8.29 -3.85 -3.16
CA CYS A 140 -8.50 -5.25 -3.56
C CYS A 140 -9.59 -6.00 -2.79
N LYS A 141 -10.57 -5.28 -2.21
CA LYS A 141 -11.66 -5.85 -1.39
C LYS A 141 -12.22 -7.14 -1.98
N LYS A 142 -12.28 -8.19 -1.16
CA LYS A 142 -12.93 -9.44 -1.51
C LYS A 142 -14.39 -9.19 -1.88
N SER A 143 -14.88 -9.89 -2.90
CA SER A 143 -16.32 -10.06 -3.04
C SER A 143 -16.76 -10.83 -1.79
N TYR A 144 -17.67 -10.26 -1.00
CA TYR A 144 -18.19 -10.92 0.19
C TYR A 144 -18.94 -12.17 -0.30
N SER A 145 -18.32 -13.35 -0.21
CA SER A 145 -19.02 -14.62 -0.35
C SER A 145 -19.44 -15.03 1.06
N PRO A 146 -20.72 -14.84 1.46
CA PRO A 146 -21.17 -15.38 2.73
C PRO A 146 -20.90 -16.89 2.71
N LEU A 147 -20.31 -17.39 3.79
CA LEU A 147 -20.11 -18.82 3.99
C LEU A 147 -21.50 -19.45 4.02
N MET A 148 -21.94 -19.99 2.88
CA MET A 148 -23.10 -20.87 2.84
C MET A 148 -22.62 -22.20 3.43
N CYS A 149 -22.91 -22.41 4.72
CA CYS A 149 -22.74 -23.71 5.35
C CYS A 149 -23.56 -24.73 4.54
N SER A 150 -22.88 -25.71 3.94
CA SER A 150 -23.51 -26.92 3.39
C SER A 150 -23.62 -27.97 4.48
#